data_AF-A0A1X2GMW5-F1
#
_entry.id   AF-A0A1X2GMW5-F1
#
_cell.length_a   1.000
_cell.length_b   1.000
_cell.length_c   1.000
_cell.angle_alpha   90.00
_cell.angle_beta   90.00
_cell.angle_gamma   90.00
#
_symmetry.space_group_name_H-M   'P 1'
#
loop_
_entity.id
_entity.type
_entity.pdbx_description
1 polymer ?
#
loop_
_entity_poly.entity_id
_entity_poly.type
_entity_poly.pdbx_seq_one_letter_code
_entity_poly.pdbx_strand_id
1 'polypeptide(L)'
;MSLYVSSNKPRSLLRQSHYLTSHGPSLPSNVEHSLEQWLQKGECMPSPLFAASSSQPPELWNKSSSSSTSSQSSSSNTSTDDHPSPVTLPAEDLLSVLSPHDAPLPCPCCQQDQCLSWCRTSNIMRKLDAELRLAAEIGQNLLQKNETLTLESSQIKDQLEQAYERRGELEASLNEAEALAQRLNREKDKWLWQYEKSEKILQETIADLETTNYKCAALSQEFEQAKMDLEKLQLFKLKSQQADSRETLLQAKVNDLDQELTIARKNELTLESKYKKLVARYGNSRPFFFFSLCLCSLFYPLKNPSPVRIKIYVMVP
;
A
#
# COMPACT_ATOMS: atom_id res chain seq x y z
N MET A 1 -36.85 -20.46 38.33
CA MET A 1 -36.11 -19.35 37.69
C MET A 1 -35.30 -19.97 36.57
N SER A 2 -35.70 -19.70 35.32
CA SER A 2 -35.13 -20.33 34.13
C SER A 2 -33.93 -19.50 33.65
N LEU A 3 -32.73 -20.08 33.71
CA LEU A 3 -31.51 -19.44 33.22
C LEU A 3 -31.37 -19.76 31.72
N TYR A 4 -31.74 -18.78 30.90
CA TYR A 4 -31.52 -18.79 29.46
C TYR A 4 -30.02 -18.63 29.19
N VAL A 5 -29.33 -19.73 28.89
CA VAL A 5 -27.94 -19.70 28.42
C VAL A 5 -27.96 -19.31 26.95
N SER A 6 -27.56 -18.08 26.66
CA SER A 6 -27.37 -17.60 25.28
C SER A 6 -26.22 -18.36 24.63
N SER A 7 -26.57 -19.25 23.71
CA SER A 7 -25.67 -19.96 22.80
C SER A 7 -24.98 -18.95 21.87
N ASN A 8 -23.82 -18.44 22.27
CA ASN A 8 -22.86 -17.79 21.39
C ASN A 8 -22.29 -18.83 20.42
N LYS A 9 -22.91 -18.96 19.25
CA LYS A 9 -22.30 -19.65 18.12
C LYS A 9 -21.09 -18.83 17.66
N PRO A 10 -19.89 -19.42 17.53
CA PRO A 10 -18.77 -18.73 16.90
C PRO A 10 -19.16 -18.44 15.45
N ARG A 11 -19.15 -17.16 15.09
CA ARG A 11 -19.28 -16.70 13.71
C ARG A 11 -18.03 -17.19 13.00
N SER A 12 -18.13 -18.34 12.33
CA SER A 12 -17.09 -18.85 11.45
C SER A 12 -16.83 -17.80 10.39
N LEU A 13 -15.71 -17.08 10.54
CA LEU A 13 -15.08 -16.33 9.47
C LEU A 13 -14.46 -17.35 8.51
N LEU A 14 -15.33 -18.08 7.82
CA LEU A 14 -14.98 -18.79 6.60
C LEU A 14 -14.77 -17.70 5.54
N ARG A 15 -13.61 -17.03 5.62
CA ARG A 15 -13.09 -16.22 4.53
C ARG A 15 -12.78 -17.23 3.42
N GLN A 16 -13.75 -17.48 2.56
CA GLN A 16 -13.54 -18.18 1.31
C GLN A 16 -12.51 -17.36 0.53
N SER A 17 -11.25 -17.75 0.66
CA SER A 17 -10.22 -17.48 -0.33
C SER A 17 -10.66 -18.20 -1.60
N HIS A 18 -11.53 -17.54 -2.38
CA HIS A 18 -11.59 -17.79 -3.79
C HIS A 18 -10.19 -17.48 -4.32
N TYR A 19 -9.41 -18.54 -4.52
CA TYR A 19 -8.30 -18.53 -5.45
C TYR A 19 -8.87 -18.06 -6.78
N LEU A 20 -8.68 -16.78 -7.08
CA LEU A 20 -8.68 -16.31 -8.45
C LEU A 20 -7.50 -17.01 -9.09
N THR A 21 -7.78 -18.12 -9.77
CA THR A 21 -6.91 -18.69 -10.78
C THR A 21 -6.71 -17.58 -11.80
N SER A 22 -5.59 -16.87 -11.64
CA SER A 22 -5.11 -15.84 -12.53
C SER A 22 -4.72 -16.50 -13.86
N HIS A 23 -5.71 -16.75 -14.70
CA HIS A 23 -5.54 -16.74 -16.14
C HIS A 23 -5.95 -15.36 -16.63
N GLY A 24 -5.15 -14.35 -16.24
CA GLY A 24 -5.15 -13.09 -16.97
C GLY A 24 -4.68 -13.37 -18.40
N PRO A 25 -5.23 -12.68 -19.41
CA PRO A 25 -4.73 -12.78 -20.78
C PRO A 25 -3.23 -12.50 -20.75
N SER A 26 -2.44 -13.42 -21.28
CA SER A 26 -1.00 -13.23 -21.46
C SER A 26 -0.79 -11.88 -22.14
N LEU A 27 -0.06 -10.99 -21.48
CA LEU A 27 0.31 -9.71 -22.08
C LEU A 27 0.98 -10.01 -23.44
N PRO A 28 0.64 -9.27 -24.50
CA PRO A 28 1.31 -9.44 -25.77
C PRO A 28 2.80 -9.21 -25.56
N SER A 29 3.61 -10.15 -26.07
CA SER A 29 5.08 -10.20 -25.90
C SER A 29 5.81 -8.93 -26.34
N ASN A 30 5.16 -8.02 -27.08
CA ASN A 30 5.72 -6.71 -27.40
C ASN A 30 5.81 -5.77 -26.17
N VAL A 31 4.94 -5.93 -25.17
CA VAL A 31 4.90 -5.05 -23.99
C VAL A 31 5.96 -5.47 -22.98
N GLU A 32 6.20 -6.77 -22.83
CA GLU A 32 7.29 -7.30 -21.99
C GLU A 32 8.65 -6.86 -22.53
N HIS A 33 8.88 -6.95 -23.84
CA HIS A 33 10.13 -6.48 -24.44
C HIS A 33 10.33 -4.98 -24.31
N SER A 34 9.26 -4.18 -24.43
CA SER A 34 9.34 -2.73 -24.27
C SER A 34 9.62 -2.33 -22.82
N LEU A 35 9.06 -3.06 -21.84
CA LEU A 35 9.30 -2.81 -20.42
C LEU A 35 10.72 -3.20 -20.00
N GLU A 36 11.24 -4.34 -20.47
CA GLU A 36 12.64 -4.74 -20.23
C GLU A 36 13.63 -3.77 -20.87
N GLN A 37 13.34 -3.29 -22.09
CA GLN A 37 14.17 -2.31 -22.77
C GLN A 37 14.18 -0.95 -22.05
N TRP A 38 13.07 -0.58 -21.39
CA TRP A 38 12.98 0.63 -20.58
C TRP A 38 13.75 0.49 -19.25
N LEU A 39 13.64 -0.67 -18.59
CA LEU A 39 14.35 -0.99 -17.35
C LEU A 39 15.87 -1.05 -17.57
N GLN A 40 16.34 -1.64 -18.67
CA GLN A 40 17.77 -1.68 -19.02
C GLN A 40 18.34 -0.29 -19.37
N LYS A 41 17.49 0.65 -19.81
CA LYS A 41 17.92 2.02 -20.13
C LYS A 41 18.02 2.92 -18.89
N GLY A 42 17.52 2.46 -17.73
CA GLY A 42 17.48 3.22 -16.47
C GLY A 42 18.71 3.07 -15.57
N GLU A 43 19.61 2.11 -15.80
CA GLU A 43 20.71 1.79 -14.87
C GLU A 43 21.95 2.71 -14.97
N CYS A 44 21.89 3.79 -15.75
CA CYS A 44 23.01 4.73 -15.94
C CYS A 44 22.75 6.16 -15.40
N MET A 45 21.98 6.28 -14.31
CA MET A 45 21.88 7.55 -13.58
C MET A 45 22.44 7.38 -12.16
N PRO A 46 23.53 8.10 -11.80
CA PRO A 46 24.06 8.07 -10.45
C PRO A 46 23.03 8.64 -9.47
N SER A 47 22.77 7.90 -8.40
CA SER A 47 21.87 8.30 -7.31
C SER A 47 22.29 9.65 -6.72
N PRO A 48 21.41 10.67 -6.65
CA PRO A 48 21.69 11.83 -5.83
C PRO A 48 21.52 11.43 -4.37
N LEU A 49 22.59 11.62 -3.60
CA LEU A 49 22.63 11.45 -2.15
C LEU A 49 21.52 12.27 -1.49
N PHE A 50 20.78 11.57 -0.62
CA PHE A 50 19.83 12.15 0.34
C PHE A 50 20.51 13.25 1.16
N ALA A 51 20.05 14.48 1.02
CA ALA A 51 20.17 15.52 2.02
C ALA A 51 18.75 15.88 2.50
N ALA A 52 18.46 15.50 3.74
CA ALA A 52 17.26 15.89 4.44
C ALA A 52 17.25 17.42 4.65
N SER A 53 16.17 18.10 4.26
CA SER A 53 15.73 19.37 4.86
C SER A 53 14.35 19.80 4.37
N SER A 54 13.49 20.08 5.35
CA SER A 54 12.49 21.16 5.37
C SER A 54 11.25 21.07 4.48
N SER A 55 10.14 20.81 5.17
CA SER A 55 8.79 21.33 4.97
C SER A 55 8.66 22.64 4.16
N GLN A 56 7.89 22.60 3.06
CA GLN A 56 6.94 23.64 2.66
C GLN A 56 6.03 23.13 1.51
N PRO A 57 4.73 23.46 1.50
CA PRO A 57 3.82 23.11 0.41
C PRO A 57 3.93 24.10 -0.76
N PRO A 58 3.68 23.72 -2.02
CA PRO A 58 3.70 24.67 -3.11
C PRO A 58 2.41 25.49 -3.13
N GLU A 59 2.61 26.80 -3.07
CA GLU A 59 1.63 27.84 -3.28
C GLU A 59 1.00 27.78 -4.69
N LEU A 60 -0.34 27.88 -4.69
CA LEU A 60 -1.15 28.73 -5.56
C LEU A 60 -0.43 29.35 -6.78
N TRP A 61 -0.58 28.72 -7.95
CA TRP A 61 -0.52 29.46 -9.21
C TRP A 61 -1.85 30.13 -9.49
N ASN A 62 -1.96 31.31 -8.88
CA ASN A 62 -2.86 32.37 -9.28
C ASN A 62 -2.27 33.01 -10.55
N LYS A 63 -2.94 32.87 -11.69
CA LYS A 63 -2.74 33.80 -12.82
C LYS A 63 -4.09 34.25 -13.34
N SER A 64 -4.44 35.43 -12.90
CA SER A 64 -5.56 36.24 -13.37
C SER A 64 -5.34 36.66 -14.82
N SER A 65 -6.45 36.63 -15.57
CA SER A 65 -6.97 37.70 -16.42
C SER A 65 -6.02 38.41 -17.40
N SER A 66 -6.31 38.28 -18.70
CA SER A 66 -6.32 39.44 -19.61
C SER A 66 -7.15 39.16 -20.86
N SER A 67 -8.21 39.95 -20.97
CA SER A 67 -8.99 40.31 -22.14
C SER A 67 -8.16 40.74 -23.37
N SER A 68 -8.64 40.40 -24.56
CA SER A 68 -8.57 41.19 -25.82
C SER A 68 -9.63 40.59 -26.76
N THR A 69 -10.81 41.15 -27.02
CA THR A 69 -11.16 42.27 -27.93
C THR A 69 -10.37 42.36 -29.24
N SER A 70 -11.14 42.49 -30.33
CA SER A 70 -10.77 42.93 -31.69
C SER A 70 -10.20 41.79 -32.57
N SER A 71 -10.68 41.55 -33.80
CA SER A 71 -11.09 42.52 -34.80
C SER A 71 -12.08 41.92 -35.81
N GLN A 72 -12.99 42.79 -36.23
CA GLN A 72 -13.69 42.72 -37.50
C GLN A 72 -12.69 42.69 -38.66
N SER A 73 -12.98 41.89 -39.69
CA SER A 73 -12.63 42.23 -41.07
C SER A 73 -13.70 41.67 -41.98
N SER A 74 -14.64 42.56 -42.33
CA SER A 74 -15.40 42.53 -43.55
C SER A 74 -14.45 42.43 -44.75
N SER A 75 -14.71 41.51 -45.68
CA SER A 75 -14.16 41.60 -47.03
C SER A 75 -15.18 41.02 -47.99
N SER A 76 -15.85 41.96 -48.64
CA SER A 76 -16.66 41.83 -49.83
C SER A 76 -15.83 41.24 -50.96
N ASN A 77 -16.29 40.15 -51.57
CA ASN A 77 -15.87 39.75 -52.91
C ASN A 77 -17.10 39.71 -53.82
N THR A 78 -17.34 40.86 -54.45
CA THR A 78 -18.07 41.03 -55.70
C THR A 78 -17.08 40.89 -56.85
N SER A 79 -17.28 39.89 -57.72
CA SER A 79 -16.88 39.84 -59.13
C SER A 79 -17.32 38.46 -59.65
N THR A 80 -18.42 38.29 -60.38
CA THR A 80 -18.49 38.49 -61.85
C THR A 80 -17.11 38.46 -62.48
N ASP A 81 -16.74 37.32 -63.07
CA ASP A 81 -16.27 37.38 -64.44
C ASP A 81 -16.50 36.05 -65.14
N ASP A 82 -17.08 36.23 -66.31
CA ASP A 82 -17.43 35.24 -67.30
C ASP A 82 -16.24 34.37 -67.68
N HIS A 83 -16.58 33.14 -68.02
CA HIS A 83 -15.69 32.15 -68.61
C HIS A 83 -15.83 32.30 -70.14
N PRO A 84 -14.90 32.93 -70.89
CA PRO A 84 -14.77 32.63 -72.29
C PRO A 84 -13.95 31.34 -72.39
N SER A 85 -14.56 30.30 -72.95
CA SER A 85 -13.87 29.14 -73.49
C SER A 85 -12.66 29.57 -74.33
N PRO A 86 -11.49 28.91 -74.22
CA PRO A 86 -10.43 29.11 -75.19
C PRO A 86 -10.94 28.56 -76.51
N VAL A 87 -11.22 29.46 -77.45
CA VAL A 87 -11.35 29.11 -78.86
C VAL A 87 -9.98 28.59 -79.29
N THR A 88 -9.85 27.27 -79.36
CA THR A 88 -8.74 26.58 -80.00
C THR A 88 -8.78 26.90 -81.50
N LEU A 89 -8.20 28.04 -81.88
CA LEU A 89 -7.82 28.30 -83.26
C LEU A 89 -6.49 27.56 -83.52
N PRO A 90 -6.40 26.68 -84.52
CA PRO A 90 -5.13 26.13 -84.95
C PRO A 90 -4.31 27.28 -85.55
N ALA A 91 -3.35 27.79 -84.79
CA ALA A 91 -2.40 28.82 -85.23
C ALA A 91 -1.29 28.24 -86.12
N GLU A 92 -1.61 27.24 -86.94
CA GLU A 92 -0.60 26.52 -87.74
C GLU A 92 -0.54 26.99 -89.20
N ASP A 93 -1.42 27.92 -89.66
CA ASP A 93 -1.57 28.17 -91.10
C ASP A 93 -1.40 29.63 -91.58
N LEU A 94 -0.96 30.56 -90.74
CA LEU A 94 -0.75 31.97 -91.16
C LEU A 94 0.68 32.52 -91.03
N LEU A 95 1.64 31.72 -90.57
CA LEU A 95 3.05 32.14 -90.47
C LEU A 95 3.93 31.63 -91.62
N SER A 96 3.40 30.81 -92.53
CA SER A 96 4.17 30.29 -93.68
C SER A 96 4.29 31.27 -94.87
N VAL A 97 3.71 32.47 -94.81
CA VAL A 97 3.65 33.42 -95.96
C VAL A 97 4.63 34.60 -95.85
N LEU A 98 5.40 34.72 -94.77
CA LEU A 98 6.42 35.78 -94.66
C LEU A 98 7.79 35.18 -94.31
N SER A 99 8.27 34.26 -95.15
CA SER A 99 9.71 34.14 -95.32
C SER A 99 10.22 35.45 -95.93
N PRO A 100 11.13 36.19 -95.28
CA PRO A 100 11.81 37.29 -95.93
C PRO A 100 12.67 36.67 -97.03
N HIS A 101 12.17 36.71 -98.26
CA HIS A 101 13.02 36.53 -99.42
C HIS A 101 14.14 37.57 -99.33
N ASP A 102 15.38 37.10 -99.20
CA ASP A 102 16.62 37.89 -99.21
C ASP A 102 16.89 38.61 -100.56
N ALA A 103 15.87 38.79 -101.41
CA ALA A 103 15.96 39.56 -102.63
C ALA A 103 15.61 41.03 -102.32
N PRO A 104 16.52 41.99 -102.54
CA PRO A 104 16.22 43.40 -102.37
C PRO A 104 15.09 43.82 -103.33
N LEU A 105 13.90 44.05 -102.79
CA LEU A 105 12.79 44.61 -103.56
C LEU A 105 13.14 46.05 -103.99
N PRO A 106 13.04 46.40 -105.28
CA PRO A 106 13.34 47.74 -105.79
C PRO A 106 12.42 48.79 -105.16
N CYS A 107 12.87 50.06 -105.03
CA CYS A 107 12.05 51.07 -104.33
C CYS A 107 10.67 51.20 -104.98
N PRO A 108 9.55 51.06 -104.24
CA PRO A 108 8.22 51.28 -104.79
C PRO A 108 7.97 52.73 -105.25
N CYS A 109 8.84 53.66 -104.86
CA CYS A 109 8.78 55.08 -105.18
C CYS A 109 9.43 55.47 -106.52
N CYS A 110 10.53 54.84 -106.92
CA CYS A 110 11.34 55.26 -108.07
C CYS A 110 12.00 54.11 -108.84
N GLN A 111 11.78 52.86 -108.40
CA GLN A 111 12.35 51.63 -108.96
C GLN A 111 13.90 51.60 -109.06
N GLN A 112 14.58 52.59 -108.49
CA GLN A 112 16.04 52.59 -108.40
C GLN A 112 16.50 51.78 -107.19
N ASP A 113 17.61 51.05 -107.39
CA ASP A 113 18.23 50.19 -106.37
C ASP A 113 18.86 51.00 -105.22
N GLN A 114 19.06 52.31 -105.39
CA GLN A 114 19.77 53.18 -104.43
C GLN A 114 18.90 54.33 -103.88
N CYS A 115 17.60 54.10 -103.65
CA CYS A 115 16.75 55.13 -103.06
C CYS A 115 17.03 55.34 -101.56
N LEU A 116 17.53 56.52 -101.17
CA LEU A 116 17.90 56.84 -99.79
C LEU A 116 16.71 56.87 -98.81
N SER A 117 15.54 57.37 -99.23
CA SER A 117 14.34 57.41 -98.37
C SER A 117 13.81 56.00 -98.09
N TRP A 118 13.82 55.12 -99.09
CA TRP A 118 13.46 53.72 -98.94
C TRP A 118 14.42 52.96 -98.04
N CYS A 119 15.73 53.15 -98.22
CA CYS A 119 16.73 52.57 -97.34
C CYS A 119 16.50 53.01 -95.88
N ARG A 120 16.19 54.29 -95.64
CA ARG A 120 15.88 54.81 -94.30
C ARG A 120 14.63 54.14 -93.69
N THR A 121 13.54 54.07 -94.45
CA THR A 121 12.29 53.45 -93.98
C THR A 121 12.47 51.95 -93.73
N SER A 122 13.15 51.23 -94.62
CA SER A 122 13.48 49.81 -94.44
C SER A 122 14.33 49.58 -93.19
N ASN A 123 15.32 50.43 -92.93
CA ASN A 123 16.14 50.36 -91.72
C ASN A 123 15.31 50.58 -90.45
N ILE A 124 14.35 51.52 -90.47
CA ILE A 124 13.44 51.75 -89.35
C ILE A 124 12.51 50.55 -89.17
N MET A 125 11.92 50.02 -90.25
CA MET A 125 11.06 48.83 -90.18
C MET A 125 11.79 47.62 -89.60
N ARG A 126 13.04 47.36 -90.02
CA ARG A 126 13.85 46.27 -89.44
C ARG A 126 14.15 46.47 -87.96
N LYS A 127 14.38 47.71 -87.53
CA LYS A 127 14.56 48.03 -86.10
C LYS A 127 13.29 47.78 -85.31
N LEU A 128 12.14 48.26 -85.81
CA LEU A 128 10.85 48.04 -85.17
C LEU A 128 10.46 46.56 -85.14
N ASP A 129 10.75 45.79 -86.19
CA ASP A 129 10.53 44.35 -86.21
C ASP A 129 11.41 43.63 -85.17
N ALA A 130 12.69 44.02 -85.07
CA ALA A 130 13.59 43.50 -84.04
C ALA A 130 13.12 43.85 -82.61
N GLU A 131 12.67 45.09 -82.38
CA GLU A 131 12.11 45.55 -81.11
C GLU A 131 10.80 44.81 -80.78
N LEU A 132 9.95 44.57 -81.77
CA LEU A 132 8.69 43.84 -81.60
C LEU A 132 8.95 42.37 -81.24
N ARG A 133 9.91 41.72 -81.90
CA ARG A 133 10.33 40.35 -81.55
C ARG A 133 10.89 40.28 -80.15
N LEU A 134 11.78 41.21 -79.79
CA LEU A 134 12.33 41.29 -78.43
C LEU A 134 11.23 41.52 -77.39
N ALA A 135 10.26 42.40 -77.67
CA ALA A 135 9.13 42.64 -76.78
C ALA A 135 8.25 41.39 -76.62
N ALA A 136 8.03 40.63 -77.71
CA ALA A 136 7.30 39.36 -77.66
C ALA A 136 8.05 38.28 -76.85
N GLU A 137 9.37 38.18 -77.03
CA GLU A 137 10.23 37.27 -76.25
C GLU A 137 10.19 37.62 -74.75
N ILE A 138 10.29 38.91 -74.40
CA ILE A 138 10.16 39.39 -73.03
C ILE A 138 8.77 39.08 -72.47
N GLY A 139 7.71 39.34 -73.25
CA GLY A 139 6.32 39.05 -72.86
C GLY A 139 6.09 37.57 -72.58
N GLN A 140 6.58 36.68 -73.46
CA GLN A 140 6.47 35.23 -73.29
C GLN A 140 7.24 34.74 -72.05
N ASN A 141 8.46 35.27 -71.82
CA ASN A 141 9.24 34.93 -70.64
C ASN A 141 8.52 35.35 -69.35
N LEU A 142 7.93 36.55 -69.33
CA LEU A 142 7.16 37.04 -68.19
C LEU A 142 5.91 36.19 -67.91
N LEU A 143 5.19 35.77 -68.96
CA LEU A 143 4.05 34.87 -68.82
C LEU A 143 4.47 33.51 -68.26
N GLN A 144 5.51 32.88 -68.82
CA GLN A 144 6.02 31.60 -68.31
C GLN A 144 6.47 31.70 -66.84
N LYS A 145 7.12 32.82 -66.46
CA LYS A 145 7.51 33.07 -65.07
C LYS A 145 6.30 33.26 -64.16
N ASN A 146 5.26 33.95 -64.63
CA ASN A 146 4.01 34.14 -63.87
C ASN A 146 3.28 32.81 -63.65
N GLU A 147 3.20 31.96 -64.66
CA GLU A 147 2.64 30.61 -64.55
C GLU A 147 3.41 29.78 -63.51
N THR A 148 4.75 29.82 -63.57
CA THR A 148 5.62 29.12 -62.61
C THR A 148 5.38 29.62 -61.17
N LEU A 149 5.38 30.94 -60.96
CA LEU A 149 5.12 31.53 -59.65
C LEU A 149 3.71 31.22 -59.12
N THR A 150 2.72 31.12 -60.01
CA THR A 150 1.35 30.76 -59.63
C THR A 150 1.27 29.31 -59.16
N LEU A 151 1.94 28.38 -59.85
CA LEU A 151 2.05 26.98 -59.45
C LEU A 151 2.81 26.81 -58.12
N GLU A 152 3.93 27.51 -57.96
CA GLU A 152 4.68 27.53 -56.70
C GLU A 152 3.82 28.10 -55.56
N SER A 153 3.07 29.17 -55.83
CA SER A 153 2.17 29.77 -54.84
C SER A 153 1.03 28.84 -54.44
N SER A 154 0.42 28.08 -55.38
CA SER A 154 -0.60 27.09 -55.02
C SER A 154 0.00 25.95 -54.20
N GLN A 155 1.19 25.46 -54.58
CA GLN A 155 1.85 24.39 -53.83
C GLN A 155 2.17 24.79 -52.39
N ILE A 156 2.66 26.02 -52.18
CA ILE A 156 2.94 26.54 -50.84
C ILE A 156 1.64 26.67 -50.02
N LYS A 157 0.53 27.09 -50.64
CA LYS A 157 -0.78 27.17 -49.97
C LYS A 157 -1.26 25.80 -49.51
N ASP A 158 -1.17 24.79 -50.37
CA ASP A 158 -1.59 23.42 -50.03
C ASP A 158 -0.72 22.84 -48.89
N GLN A 159 0.59 23.08 -48.93
CA GLN A 159 1.50 22.68 -47.86
C GLN A 159 1.19 23.38 -46.54
N LEU A 160 0.83 24.66 -46.59
CA LEU A 160 0.45 25.43 -45.41
C LEU A 160 -0.85 24.90 -44.80
N GLU A 161 -1.84 24.58 -45.63
CA GLU A 161 -3.11 23.99 -45.19
C GLU A 161 -2.90 22.63 -44.52
N GLN A 162 -2.12 21.74 -45.14
CA GLN A 162 -1.75 20.44 -44.55
C GLN A 162 -1.00 20.59 -43.23
N ALA A 163 -0.12 21.59 -43.11
CA ALA A 163 0.59 21.87 -41.88
C ALA A 163 -0.37 22.35 -40.76
N TYR A 164 -1.38 23.15 -41.11
CA TYR A 164 -2.40 23.58 -40.16
C TYR A 164 -3.30 22.43 -39.69
N GLU A 165 -3.72 21.55 -40.60
CA GLU A 165 -4.48 20.34 -40.25
C GLU A 165 -3.68 19.44 -39.32
N ARG A 166 -2.44 19.11 -39.68
CA ARG A 166 -1.55 18.30 -38.85
C ARG A 166 -1.30 18.94 -37.48
N ARG A 167 -1.15 20.26 -37.40
CA ARG A 167 -1.03 20.95 -36.11
C ARG A 167 -2.29 20.75 -35.26
N GLY A 168 -3.47 20.89 -35.86
CA GLY A 168 -4.75 20.67 -35.18
C GLY A 168 -4.90 19.24 -34.64
N GLU A 169 -4.51 18.23 -35.41
CA GLU A 169 -4.50 16.83 -34.97
C GLU A 169 -3.56 16.61 -33.78
N LEU A 170 -2.35 17.17 -33.84
CA LEU A 170 -1.37 17.07 -32.75
C LEU A 170 -1.85 17.80 -31.48
N GLU A 171 -2.47 18.96 -31.62
CA GLU A 171 -3.07 19.70 -30.49
C GLU A 171 -4.22 18.89 -29.85
N ALA A 172 -5.08 18.27 -30.66
CA ALA A 172 -6.15 17.39 -30.16
C ALA A 172 -5.57 16.18 -29.41
N SER A 173 -4.58 15.50 -29.99
CA SER A 173 -3.91 14.37 -29.35
C SER A 173 -3.21 14.75 -28.04
N LEU A 174 -2.57 15.93 -27.99
CA LEU A 174 -1.96 16.45 -26.77
C LEU A 174 -3.01 16.67 -25.68
N ASN A 175 -4.14 17.31 -26.01
CA ASN A 175 -5.23 17.55 -25.06
C ASN A 175 -5.82 16.24 -24.52
N GLU A 176 -5.98 15.22 -25.37
CA GLU A 176 -6.42 13.89 -24.95
C GLU A 176 -5.43 13.23 -23.99
N ALA A 177 -4.13 13.31 -24.30
CA ALA A 177 -3.07 12.78 -23.45
C ALA A 177 -3.04 13.48 -22.08
N GLU A 178 -3.18 14.81 -22.05
CA GLU A 178 -3.26 15.58 -20.80
C GLU A 178 -4.50 15.21 -19.98
N ALA A 179 -5.66 15.06 -20.62
CA ALA A 179 -6.89 14.64 -19.95
C ALA A 179 -6.77 13.23 -19.35
N LEU A 180 -6.10 12.33 -20.06
CA LEU A 180 -5.84 10.97 -19.59
C LEU A 180 -4.85 10.98 -18.40
N ALA A 181 -3.77 11.77 -18.49
CA ALA A 181 -2.82 11.94 -17.40
C ALA A 181 -3.49 12.48 -16.13
N GLN A 182 -4.37 13.49 -16.26
CA GLN A 182 -5.15 14.02 -15.13
C GLN A 182 -6.07 12.97 -14.52
N ARG A 183 -6.74 12.14 -15.35
CA ARG A 183 -7.59 11.04 -14.86
C ARG A 183 -6.79 10.03 -14.06
N LEU A 184 -5.65 9.58 -14.60
CA LEU A 184 -4.76 8.64 -13.92
C LEU A 184 -4.23 9.21 -12.60
N ASN A 185 -3.92 10.52 -12.56
CA ASN A 185 -3.49 11.14 -11.32
C ASN A 185 -4.59 11.13 -10.25
N ARG A 186 -5.84 11.43 -10.62
CA ARG A 186 -6.98 11.33 -9.69
C ARG A 186 -7.21 9.90 -9.19
N GLU A 187 -7.06 8.91 -10.07
CA GLU A 187 -7.15 7.50 -9.68
C GLU A 187 -6.01 7.09 -8.74
N LYS A 188 -4.78 7.52 -9.03
CA LYS A 188 -3.61 7.33 -8.16
C LYS A 188 -3.88 7.92 -6.77
N ASP A 189 -4.35 9.16 -6.68
CA ASP A 189 -4.63 9.83 -5.41
C ASP A 189 -5.72 9.08 -4.62
N LYS A 190 -6.77 8.59 -5.32
CA LYS A 190 -7.81 7.76 -4.72
C LYS A 190 -7.25 6.45 -4.16
N TRP A 191 -6.37 5.77 -4.90
CA TRP A 191 -5.75 4.52 -4.45
C TRP A 191 -4.80 4.75 -3.28
N LEU A 192 -4.03 5.82 -3.30
CA LEU A 192 -3.14 6.21 -2.20
C LEU A 192 -3.93 6.44 -0.92
N TRP A 193 -5.06 7.16 -0.98
CA TRP A 193 -5.94 7.35 0.17
C TRP A 193 -6.52 6.03 0.72
N GLN A 194 -6.94 5.12 -0.17
CA GLN A 194 -7.45 3.81 0.26
C GLN A 194 -6.36 2.96 0.91
N TYR A 195 -5.14 3.02 0.36
CA TYR A 195 -3.97 2.33 0.90
C TYR A 195 -3.68 2.81 2.33
N GLU A 196 -3.51 4.12 2.54
CA GLU A 196 -3.28 4.72 3.86
C GLU A 196 -4.37 4.36 4.86
N LYS A 197 -5.64 4.40 4.42
CA LYS A 197 -6.77 4.00 5.27
C LYS A 197 -6.68 2.52 5.68
N SER A 198 -6.35 1.63 4.74
CA SER A 198 -6.21 0.21 5.00
C SER A 198 -5.01 -0.10 5.91
N GLU A 199 -3.90 0.63 5.73
CA GLU A 199 -2.71 0.53 6.56
C GLU A 199 -3.01 0.95 8.00
N LYS A 200 -3.74 2.05 8.19
CA LYS A 200 -4.17 2.50 9.52
C LYS A 200 -5.04 1.44 10.23
N ILE A 201 -6.02 0.87 9.52
CA ILE A 201 -6.86 -0.21 10.07
C ILE A 201 -5.99 -1.42 10.43
N LEU A 202 -5.03 -1.78 9.58
CA LEU A 202 -4.12 -2.88 9.85
C LEU A 202 -3.30 -2.62 11.12
N GLN A 203 -2.73 -1.43 11.28
CA GLN A 203 -1.96 -1.04 12.47
C GLN A 203 -2.82 -1.09 13.74
N GLU A 204 -4.07 -0.59 13.69
CA GLU A 204 -5.03 -0.69 14.80
C GLU A 204 -5.30 -2.16 15.16
N THR A 205 -5.55 -3.02 14.17
CA THR A 205 -5.79 -4.46 14.41
C THR A 205 -4.56 -5.18 14.97
N ILE A 206 -3.34 -4.78 14.59
CA ILE A 206 -2.10 -5.34 15.15
C ILE A 206 -2.01 -4.96 16.64
N ALA A 207 -2.23 -3.69 16.99
CA ALA A 207 -2.19 -3.24 18.38
C ALA A 207 -3.25 -3.93 19.27
N ASP A 208 -4.45 -4.17 18.72
CA ASP A 208 -5.51 -4.93 19.40
C ASP A 208 -5.11 -6.40 19.63
N LEU A 209 -4.49 -7.04 18.62
CA LEU A 209 -3.98 -8.40 18.73
C LEU A 209 -2.84 -8.51 19.74
N GLU A 210 -1.92 -7.55 19.78
CA GLU A 210 -0.85 -7.51 20.79
C GLU A 210 -1.42 -7.36 22.21
N THR A 211 -2.40 -6.46 22.38
CA THR A 211 -3.08 -6.25 23.66
C THR A 211 -3.82 -7.50 24.13
N THR A 212 -4.52 -8.20 23.23
CA THR A 212 -5.23 -9.44 23.56
C THR A 212 -4.25 -10.59 23.85
N ASN A 213 -3.15 -10.68 23.11
CA ASN A 213 -2.09 -11.66 23.36
C ASN A 213 -1.44 -11.44 24.74
N TYR A 214 -1.16 -10.20 25.12
CA TYR A 214 -0.66 -9.86 26.45
C TYR A 214 -1.64 -10.29 27.56
N LYS A 215 -2.95 -10.04 27.38
CA LYS A 215 -3.99 -10.49 28.33
C LYS A 215 -4.05 -12.02 28.42
N CYS A 216 -3.95 -12.73 27.31
CA CYS A 216 -3.91 -14.20 27.30
C CYS A 216 -2.69 -14.74 28.04
N ALA A 217 -1.51 -14.13 27.87
CA ALA A 217 -0.30 -14.50 28.60
C ALA A 217 -0.46 -14.28 30.11
N ALA A 218 -1.03 -13.14 30.52
CA ALA A 218 -1.32 -12.84 31.93
C ALA A 218 -2.30 -13.85 32.55
N LEU A 219 -3.41 -14.16 31.87
CA LEU A 219 -4.37 -15.17 32.32
C LEU A 219 -3.76 -16.57 32.39
N SER A 220 -2.86 -16.91 31.46
CA SER A 220 -2.12 -18.18 31.49
C SER A 220 -1.23 -18.28 32.73
N GLN A 221 -0.60 -17.17 33.13
CA GLN A 221 0.22 -17.12 34.35
C GLN A 221 -0.66 -17.23 35.61
N GLU A 222 -1.78 -16.51 35.66
CA GLU A 222 -2.74 -16.61 36.77
C GLU A 222 -3.30 -18.03 36.91
N PHE A 223 -3.56 -18.71 35.80
CA PHE A 223 -4.02 -20.10 35.79
C PHE A 223 -2.98 -21.06 36.38
N GLU A 224 -1.72 -20.97 35.95
CA GLU A 224 -0.64 -21.80 36.51
C GLU A 224 -0.41 -21.49 37.99
N GLN A 225 -0.51 -20.22 38.41
CA GLN A 225 -0.43 -19.85 39.83
C GLN A 225 -1.57 -20.48 40.64
N ALA A 226 -2.82 -20.38 40.16
CA ALA A 226 -3.98 -20.98 40.82
C ALA A 226 -3.86 -22.51 40.90
N LYS A 227 -3.31 -23.15 39.86
CA LYS A 227 -3.02 -24.59 39.83
C LYS A 227 -2.00 -24.98 40.91
N MET A 228 -0.89 -24.24 41.04
CA MET A 228 0.09 -24.47 42.10
C MET A 228 -0.52 -24.32 43.51
N ASP A 229 -1.42 -23.36 43.70
CA ASP A 229 -2.10 -23.17 44.99
C ASP A 229 -3.13 -24.28 45.29
N LEU A 230 -3.81 -24.81 44.27
CA LEU A 230 -4.65 -26.01 44.41
C LEU A 230 -3.83 -27.23 44.82
N GLU A 231 -2.65 -27.44 44.23
CA GLU A 231 -1.74 -28.53 44.61
C GLU A 231 -1.29 -28.41 46.08
N LYS A 232 -0.97 -27.19 46.55
CA LYS A 232 -0.67 -26.94 47.97
C LYS A 232 -1.86 -27.27 48.88
N LEU A 233 -3.07 -26.84 48.51
CA LEU A 233 -4.29 -27.12 49.29
C LEU A 233 -4.59 -28.61 49.35
N GLN A 234 -4.34 -29.37 48.28
CA GLN A 234 -4.47 -30.84 48.29
C GLN A 234 -3.50 -31.48 49.31
N LEU A 235 -2.26 -31.01 49.38
CA LEU A 235 -1.30 -31.47 50.39
C LEU A 235 -1.77 -31.15 51.82
N PHE A 236 -2.30 -29.95 52.05
CA PHE A 236 -2.86 -29.58 53.36
C PHE A 236 -4.08 -30.44 53.74
N LYS A 237 -4.96 -30.73 52.78
CA LYS A 237 -6.11 -31.63 52.98
C LYS A 237 -5.66 -33.02 53.44
N LEU A 238 -4.64 -33.60 52.79
CA LEU A 238 -4.08 -34.90 53.18
C LEU A 238 -3.47 -34.87 54.58
N LYS A 239 -2.73 -33.80 54.92
CA LYS A 239 -2.18 -33.61 56.27
C LYS A 239 -3.26 -33.47 57.34
N SER A 240 -4.35 -32.75 57.04
CA SER A 240 -5.50 -32.62 57.94
C SER A 240 -6.15 -33.97 58.19
N GLN A 241 -6.45 -34.74 57.14
CA GLN A 241 -7.02 -36.08 57.26
C GLN A 241 -6.13 -37.02 58.09
N GLN A 242 -4.81 -36.93 57.92
CA GLN A 242 -3.86 -37.68 58.75
C GLN A 242 -3.93 -37.25 60.22
N ALA A 243 -4.02 -35.95 60.51
CA ALA A 243 -4.17 -35.44 61.87
C ALA A 243 -5.48 -35.91 62.52
N ASP A 244 -6.60 -35.87 61.79
CA ASP A 244 -7.92 -36.35 62.25
C ASP A 244 -7.87 -37.86 62.57
N SER A 245 -7.22 -38.65 61.72
CA SER A 245 -7.02 -40.09 61.98
C SER A 245 -6.17 -40.37 63.23
N ARG A 246 -5.19 -39.50 63.51
CA ARG A 246 -4.38 -39.60 64.74
C ARG A 246 -5.18 -39.18 65.97
N GLU A 247 -5.99 -38.14 65.86
CA GLU A 247 -6.85 -37.66 66.95
C GLU A 247 -7.88 -38.73 67.33
N THR A 248 -8.59 -39.29 66.36
CA THR A 248 -9.56 -40.39 66.59
C THR A 248 -8.92 -41.60 67.27
N LEU A 249 -7.70 -41.98 66.88
CA LEU A 249 -6.94 -43.05 67.54
C LEU A 249 -6.57 -42.69 68.99
N LEU A 250 -6.08 -41.47 69.23
CA LEU A 250 -5.74 -41.01 70.58
C LEU A 250 -6.98 -40.93 71.47
N GLN A 251 -8.11 -40.46 70.93
CA GLN A 251 -9.38 -40.39 71.62
C GLN A 251 -9.87 -41.78 72.03
N ALA A 252 -9.76 -42.78 71.15
CA ALA A 252 -10.08 -44.17 71.48
C ALA A 252 -9.22 -44.67 72.66
N LYS A 253 -7.89 -44.43 72.63
CA LYS A 253 -7.00 -44.80 73.73
C LYS A 253 -7.34 -44.11 75.06
N VAL A 254 -7.73 -42.83 75.02
CA VAL A 254 -8.19 -42.11 76.22
C VAL A 254 -9.44 -42.76 76.79
N ASN A 255 -10.40 -43.12 75.93
CA ASN A 255 -11.61 -43.81 76.36
C ASN A 255 -11.31 -45.19 76.97
N ASP A 256 -10.38 -45.95 76.39
CA ASP A 256 -9.94 -47.25 76.92
C ASP A 256 -9.29 -47.10 78.31
N LEU A 257 -8.38 -46.13 78.47
CA LEU A 257 -7.73 -45.84 79.73
C LEU A 257 -8.72 -45.37 80.82
N ASP A 258 -9.74 -44.61 80.45
CA ASP A 258 -10.80 -44.20 81.38
C ASP A 258 -11.64 -45.39 81.87
N GLN A 259 -11.92 -46.35 80.98
CA GLN A 259 -12.56 -47.62 81.35
C GLN A 259 -11.67 -48.44 82.29
N GLU A 260 -10.39 -48.62 81.98
CA GLU A 260 -9.44 -49.33 82.84
C GLU A 260 -9.31 -48.68 84.23
N LEU A 261 -9.22 -47.35 84.28
CA LEU A 261 -9.17 -46.58 85.51
C LEU A 261 -10.45 -46.75 86.35
N THR A 262 -11.61 -46.75 85.70
CA THR A 262 -12.89 -47.01 86.36
C THR A 262 -12.96 -48.42 86.95
N ILE A 263 -12.44 -49.43 86.25
CA ILE A 263 -12.32 -50.80 86.75
C ILE A 263 -11.35 -50.86 87.93
N ALA A 264 -10.19 -50.20 87.84
CA ALA A 264 -9.20 -50.15 88.91
C ALA A 264 -9.76 -49.52 90.19
N ARG A 265 -10.50 -48.41 90.09
CA ARG A 265 -11.21 -47.78 91.23
C ARG A 265 -12.24 -48.71 91.86
N LYS A 266 -13.03 -49.44 91.05
CA LYS A 266 -13.98 -50.43 91.56
C LYS A 266 -13.27 -51.57 92.31
N ASN A 267 -12.15 -52.03 91.78
CA ASN A 267 -11.33 -53.07 92.41
C ASN A 267 -10.71 -52.57 93.72
N GLU A 268 -10.20 -51.34 93.75
CA GLU A 268 -9.68 -50.66 94.93
C GLU A 268 -10.75 -50.56 96.03
N LEU A 269 -11.93 -50.01 95.73
CA LEU A 269 -13.04 -49.94 96.68
C LEU A 269 -13.44 -51.33 97.21
N THR A 270 -13.42 -52.34 96.35
CA THR A 270 -13.70 -53.73 96.74
C THR A 270 -12.64 -54.26 97.70
N LEU A 271 -11.36 -54.04 97.42
CA LEU A 271 -10.24 -54.42 98.29
C LEU A 271 -10.27 -53.66 99.61
N GLU A 272 -10.54 -52.35 99.60
CA GLU A 272 -10.71 -51.55 100.80
C GLU A 272 -11.85 -52.08 101.67
N SER A 273 -12.99 -52.43 101.07
CA SER A 273 -14.12 -53.01 101.81
C SER A 273 -13.76 -54.36 102.45
N LYS A 274 -12.98 -55.21 101.76
CA LYS A 274 -12.46 -56.46 102.28
C LYS A 274 -11.46 -56.22 103.41
N TYR A 275 -10.55 -55.26 103.24
CA TYR A 275 -9.58 -54.86 104.25
C TYR A 275 -10.27 -54.34 105.52
N LYS A 276 -11.25 -53.43 105.40
CA LYS A 276 -12.06 -52.92 106.52
C LYS A 276 -12.75 -54.07 107.28
N LYS A 277 -13.30 -55.06 106.57
CA LYS A 277 -13.86 -56.28 107.19
C LYS A 277 -12.80 -57.10 107.92
N LEU A 278 -11.60 -57.22 107.36
CA LEU A 278 -10.49 -57.95 107.98
C LEU A 278 -10.00 -57.25 109.26
N VAL A 279 -9.81 -55.93 109.20
CA VAL A 279 -9.46 -55.08 110.35
C VAL A 279 -10.54 -55.15 111.43
N ALA A 280 -11.82 -55.14 111.07
CA ALA A 280 -12.90 -55.31 112.04
C ALA A 280 -12.88 -56.71 112.73
N ARG A 281 -12.39 -57.75 112.05
CA ARG A 281 -12.26 -59.11 112.61
C ARG A 281 -11.02 -59.30 113.48
N TYR A 282 -9.88 -58.68 113.14
CA TYR A 282 -8.58 -58.97 113.76
C TYR A 282 -7.90 -57.76 114.42
N GLY A 283 -8.39 -56.55 114.21
CA GLY A 283 -7.83 -55.29 114.73
C GLY A 283 -8.08 -55.03 116.22
N ASN A 284 -8.90 -55.85 116.90
CA ASN A 284 -9.01 -55.85 118.37
C ASN A 284 -7.94 -56.71 119.06
N SER A 285 -6.97 -57.25 118.32
CA SER A 285 -5.76 -57.85 118.89
C SER A 285 -4.75 -56.74 119.17
N ARG A 286 -4.47 -56.46 120.45
CA ARG A 286 -3.51 -55.43 120.92
C ARG A 286 -2.18 -55.46 120.14
N PRO A 287 -1.55 -54.32 119.82
CA PRO A 287 -0.14 -54.29 119.47
C PRO A 287 0.68 -54.37 120.77
N PHE A 288 1.15 -55.56 121.11
CA PHE A 288 2.29 -55.71 122.00
C PHE A 288 3.47 -56.20 121.14
N PHE A 289 4.42 -55.28 120.93
CA PHE A 289 5.82 -55.52 120.56
C PHE A 289 6.11 -56.27 119.25
N PHE A 290 6.64 -55.56 118.25
CA PHE A 290 8.07 -55.68 117.87
C PHE A 290 8.45 -54.86 116.60
N PHE A 291 9.66 -54.29 116.65
CA PHE A 291 10.52 -53.77 115.56
C PHE A 291 9.98 -52.54 114.78
N SER A 292 10.50 -51.31 114.91
CA SER A 292 11.88 -50.84 115.17
C SER A 292 12.91 -51.54 114.28
N LEU A 293 12.87 -51.35 112.96
CA LEU A 293 14.05 -51.35 112.07
C LEU A 293 13.65 -50.99 110.64
N CYS A 294 14.53 -50.26 109.96
CA CYS A 294 14.49 -49.89 108.53
C CYS A 294 13.63 -48.70 108.09
N LEU A 295 13.80 -47.58 108.82
CA LEU A 295 14.14 -46.32 108.16
C LEU A 295 15.59 -46.44 107.66
N CYS A 296 15.82 -46.89 106.42
CA CYS A 296 17.02 -46.60 105.63
C CYS A 296 16.96 -47.29 104.27
N SER A 297 17.35 -46.55 103.24
CA SER A 297 17.69 -47.02 101.88
C SER A 297 16.51 -47.22 100.93
N LEU A 298 16.17 -46.16 100.19
CA LEU A 298 16.12 -46.15 98.71
C LEU A 298 15.69 -44.75 98.21
N PHE A 299 16.47 -43.74 98.60
CA PHE A 299 16.60 -42.50 97.83
C PHE A 299 17.60 -42.81 96.70
N TYR A 300 17.10 -43.28 95.55
CA TYR A 300 17.90 -43.26 94.32
C TYR A 300 17.75 -41.87 93.70
N PRO A 301 18.83 -41.09 93.53
CA PRO A 301 18.78 -39.93 92.66
C PRO A 301 18.62 -40.44 91.24
N LEU A 302 17.49 -40.16 90.59
CA LEU A 302 17.35 -40.38 89.17
C LEU A 302 18.39 -39.51 88.47
N LYS A 303 19.40 -40.21 87.96
CA LYS A 303 20.47 -39.75 87.10
C LYS A 303 19.91 -38.82 86.01
N ASN A 304 20.51 -37.62 85.94
CA ASN A 304 20.31 -36.61 84.91
C ASN A 304 19.89 -37.19 83.54
N PRO A 305 18.76 -36.78 82.94
CA PRO A 305 18.67 -36.83 81.49
C PRO A 305 19.64 -35.76 80.97
N SER A 306 20.67 -36.24 80.27
CA SER A 306 21.52 -35.45 79.39
C SER A 306 20.70 -34.43 78.59
N PRO A 307 21.20 -33.19 78.38
CA PRO A 307 20.55 -32.25 77.48
C PRO A 307 20.55 -32.86 76.09
N VAL A 308 19.38 -33.36 75.66
CA VAL A 308 19.15 -33.70 74.26
C VAL A 308 19.27 -32.38 73.51
N ARG A 309 20.43 -32.18 72.87
CA ARG A 309 20.62 -31.13 71.88
C ARG A 309 19.64 -31.42 70.75
N ILE A 310 18.48 -30.75 70.80
CA ILE A 310 17.58 -30.66 69.66
C ILE A 310 18.33 -29.88 68.59
N LYS A 311 18.93 -30.59 67.63
CA LYS A 311 19.36 -29.98 66.37
C LYS A 311 18.09 -29.63 65.60
N ILE A 312 17.65 -28.39 65.73
CA ILE A 312 16.66 -27.80 64.84
C ILE A 312 17.34 -27.66 63.49
N TYR A 313 17.09 -28.60 62.58
CA TYR A 313 17.39 -28.40 61.17
C TYR A 313 16.31 -27.46 60.63
N VAL A 314 16.66 -26.18 60.53
CA VAL A 314 15.92 -25.23 59.71
C VAL A 314 16.17 -25.63 58.26
N MET A 315 15.23 -26.36 57.65
CA MET A 315 15.16 -26.39 56.19
C MET A 315 14.65 -25.01 55.77
N VAL A 316 15.60 -24.21 55.29
CA VAL A 316 15.32 -22.98 54.54
C VAL A 316 14.66 -23.42 53.22
N PRO A 317 13.56 -22.78 52.82
CA PRO A 317 12.80 -23.12 51.61
C PRO A 317 13.58 -22.94 50.31
#